data_AF-A0A7V9HPX5-F1
#
_entry.id   AF-A0A7V9HPX5-F1
#
_cell.length_a   1.000
_cell.length_b   1.000
_cell.length_c   1.000
_cell.angle_alpha   90.00
_cell.angle_beta   90.00
_cell.angle_gamma   90.00
#
_symmetry.space_group_name_H-M   'P 1'
#
loop_
_entity.id
_entity.type
_entity.pdbx_description
1 polymer ?
#
loop_
_entity_poly.entity_id
_entity_poly.type
_entity_poly.pdbx_seq_one_letter_code
_entity_poly.pdbx_strand_id
1 'polypeptide(L)'
;AQAMVSIQSVKGVSIGPAWEVAASPGSLAHDEIFHSPERGYYRETNRAGGIEGGMTNGETVIVQVAIKPISTLTKPLRSVNVHTKEPEQAHKERTDSTVVPAAGVVGEAMLALVLARAYREKFGGDHIDDVRAAVNAYRARIDAHG
;
A
#
# COMPACT_ATOMS: atom_id res chain seq x y z
N ALA A 1 -5.06 -3.75 -0.44
CA ALA A 1 -4.60 -4.79 0.52
C ALA A 1 -4.04 -6.04 -0.17
N GLN A 2 -4.81 -6.74 -1.01
CA GLN A 2 -4.40 -8.04 -1.63
C GLN A 2 -3.02 -8.01 -2.29
N ALA A 3 -2.76 -7.03 -3.16
CA ALA A 3 -1.48 -6.90 -3.85
C ALA A 3 -0.27 -6.84 -2.89
N MET A 4 -0.40 -6.11 -1.79
CA MET A 4 0.66 -5.99 -0.78
C MET A 4 0.88 -7.27 0.00
N VAL A 5 -0.20 -7.92 0.44
CA VAL A 5 -0.11 -9.18 1.20
C VAL A 5 0.43 -10.32 0.34
N SER A 6 0.28 -10.23 -0.99
CA SER A 6 0.85 -11.22 -1.92
C SER A 6 2.38 -11.17 -2.04
N ILE A 7 3.01 -10.08 -1.60
CA ILE A 7 4.48 -9.96 -1.58
C ILE A 7 5.03 -10.96 -0.57
N GLN A 8 6.06 -11.70 -0.98
CA GLN A 8 6.68 -12.72 -0.17
C GLN A 8 7.14 -12.14 1.18
N SER A 9 6.88 -12.89 2.25
CA SER A 9 7.16 -12.53 3.64
C SER A 9 6.32 -11.40 4.23
N VAL A 10 5.41 -10.74 3.48
CA VAL A 10 4.44 -9.82 4.09
C VAL A 10 3.44 -10.59 4.96
N LYS A 11 3.11 -10.02 6.12
CA LYS A 11 2.19 -10.57 7.14
C LYS A 11 1.10 -9.61 7.57
N GLY A 12 1.19 -8.34 7.19
CA GLY A 12 0.17 -7.34 7.47
C GLY A 12 0.30 -6.16 6.50
N VAL A 13 -0.81 -5.44 6.31
CA VAL A 13 -0.88 -4.23 5.49
C VAL A 13 -1.75 -3.20 6.18
N SER A 14 -1.28 -1.95 6.22
CA SER A 14 -2.03 -0.79 6.70
C SER A 14 -2.27 0.22 5.59
N ILE A 15 -3.34 1.00 5.74
CA ILE A 15 -3.50 2.27 5.04
C ILE A 15 -3.34 3.37 6.08
N GLY A 16 -2.44 4.31 5.84
CA GLY A 16 -2.02 5.28 6.83
C GLY A 16 -1.54 4.61 8.13
N PRO A 17 -1.63 5.30 9.28
CA PRO A 17 -1.21 4.77 10.57
C PRO A 17 -2.19 3.77 11.20
N ALA A 18 -3.30 3.41 10.53
CA ALA A 18 -4.40 2.49 10.87
C ALA A 18 -4.52 1.92 12.31
N TRP A 19 -3.48 1.28 12.86
CA TRP A 19 -3.46 0.76 14.23
C TRP A 19 -3.52 1.88 15.27
N GLU A 20 -2.83 3.00 15.03
CA GLU A 20 -2.90 4.19 15.89
C GLU A 20 -4.29 4.83 15.83
N VAL A 21 -4.88 4.89 14.63
CA VAL A 21 -6.24 5.41 14.41
C VAL A 21 -7.28 4.50 15.07
N ALA A 22 -7.13 3.18 14.96
CA ALA A 22 -8.02 2.21 15.59
C ALA A 22 -7.98 2.28 17.12
N ALA A 23 -6.87 2.72 17.71
CA ALA A 23 -6.72 2.96 19.13
C ALA A 23 -7.18 4.36 19.58
N SER A 24 -7.57 5.24 18.64
CA SER A 24 -7.92 6.64 18.92
C SER A 24 -9.42 6.86 19.07
N PRO A 25 -9.87 7.84 19.87
CA PRO A 25 -11.25 8.29 19.86
C PRO A 25 -11.67 8.81 18.48
N GLY A 26 -12.95 8.69 18.13
CA GLY A 26 -13.46 9.18 16.84
C GLY A 26 -13.17 10.66 16.57
N SER A 27 -13.14 11.49 17.62
CA SER A 27 -12.79 12.92 17.52
C SER A 27 -11.34 13.19 17.10
N LEU A 28 -10.46 12.18 17.13
CA LEU A 28 -9.05 12.27 16.73
C LEU A 28 -8.71 11.32 15.57
N ALA A 29 -9.66 10.50 15.12
CA ALA A 29 -9.42 9.42 14.17
C ALA A 29 -9.48 9.89 12.71
N HIS A 30 -10.26 10.92 12.43
CA HIS A 30 -10.59 11.35 11.08
C HIS A 30 -9.78 12.56 10.63
N ASP A 31 -9.88 12.85 9.33
CA ASP A 31 -9.31 14.03 8.72
C ASP A 31 -10.44 15.02 8.42
N GLU A 32 -10.41 16.18 9.08
CA GLU A 32 -11.38 17.24 8.85
C GLU A 32 -11.21 17.85 7.45
N ILE A 33 -12.33 18.25 6.85
CA ILE A 33 -12.38 18.80 5.50
C ILE A 33 -12.48 20.32 5.58
N PHE A 34 -11.54 21.00 4.93
CA PHE A 34 -11.49 22.44 4.80
C PHE A 34 -11.61 22.85 3.34
N HIS A 35 -11.84 24.14 3.10
CA HIS A 35 -11.95 24.71 1.76
C HIS A 35 -11.30 26.09 1.70
N SER A 36 -10.57 26.37 0.63
CA SER A 36 -10.14 27.74 0.29
C SER A 36 -10.26 28.00 -1.22
N PRO A 37 -10.49 29.25 -1.67
CA PRO A 37 -10.54 29.58 -3.09
C PRO A 37 -9.28 29.19 -3.88
N GLU A 38 -8.11 29.16 -3.23
CA GLU A 38 -6.82 28.86 -3.88
C GLU A 38 -6.52 27.35 -3.92
N ARG A 39 -7.04 26.57 -2.96
CA ARG A 39 -6.72 25.14 -2.80
C ARG A 39 -7.88 24.20 -3.13
N GLY A 40 -9.11 24.71 -3.22
CA GLY A 40 -10.32 23.89 -3.22
C GLY A 40 -10.48 23.16 -1.88
N TYR A 41 -11.05 21.96 -1.91
CA TYR A 41 -11.15 21.10 -0.74
C TYR A 41 -9.79 20.52 -0.34
N TYR A 42 -9.43 20.60 0.94
CA TYR A 42 -8.18 20.04 1.47
C TYR A 42 -8.35 19.49 2.88
N ARG A 43 -7.37 18.71 3.34
CA ARG A 43 -7.26 18.26 4.73
C ARG A 43 -5.99 18.83 5.37
N GLU A 44 -6.03 19.08 6.67
CA GLU A 44 -4.83 19.44 7.44
C GLU A 44 -4.03 18.21 7.89
N THR A 45 -4.66 17.04 7.89
CA THR A 45 -4.08 15.77 8.30
C THR A 45 -4.37 14.67 7.28
N ASN A 46 -3.63 13.56 7.37
CA ASN A 46 -3.80 12.42 6.48
C ASN A 46 -3.78 11.08 7.25
N ARG A 47 -4.64 10.98 8.27
CA ARG A 47 -4.84 9.78 9.09
C ARG A 47 -5.53 8.67 8.31
N ALA A 48 -6.35 9.02 7.33
CA ALA A 48 -6.97 8.09 6.40
C ALA A 48 -5.98 7.50 5.38
N GLY A 49 -4.74 8.04 5.32
CA GLY A 49 -3.70 7.54 4.40
C GLY A 49 -4.08 7.69 2.92
N GLY A 50 -4.77 8.78 2.58
CA GLY A 50 -5.20 9.13 1.22
C GLY A 50 -6.44 8.38 0.73
N ILE A 51 -7.05 7.54 1.58
CA ILE A 51 -8.19 6.69 1.19
C ILE A 51 -9.36 6.86 2.16
N GLU A 52 -10.50 7.32 1.64
CA GLU A 52 -11.75 7.42 2.39
C GLU A 52 -12.86 6.72 1.61
N GLY A 53 -13.68 5.90 2.29
CA GLY A 53 -14.76 5.15 1.62
C GLY A 53 -14.29 4.23 0.49
N GLY A 54 -13.01 3.83 0.48
CA GLY A 54 -12.40 3.03 -0.57
C GLY A 54 -11.95 3.81 -1.81
N MET A 55 -11.97 5.15 -1.78
CA MET A 55 -11.56 6.02 -2.89
C MET A 55 -10.40 6.93 -2.48
N THR A 56 -9.58 7.33 -3.46
CA THR A 56 -8.56 8.36 -3.24
C THR A 56 -9.21 9.69 -2.91
N ASN A 57 -8.78 10.32 -1.81
CA ASN A 57 -9.40 11.54 -1.30
C ASN A 57 -8.67 12.84 -1.69
N GLY A 58 -7.57 12.73 -2.45
CA GLY A 58 -6.72 13.83 -2.90
C GLY A 58 -5.39 13.94 -2.14
N GLU A 59 -5.32 13.41 -0.91
CA GLU A 59 -4.09 13.35 -0.12
C GLU A 59 -3.15 12.22 -0.58
N THR A 60 -1.92 12.25 -0.09
CA THR A 60 -0.92 11.19 -0.35
C THR A 60 -1.46 9.83 0.07
N VAL A 61 -1.44 8.86 -0.85
CA VAL A 61 -1.78 7.47 -0.52
C VAL A 61 -0.64 6.86 0.29
N ILE A 62 -0.91 6.49 1.54
CA ILE A 62 0.06 5.91 2.46
C ILE A 62 -0.29 4.45 2.69
N VAL A 63 0.62 3.55 2.34
CA VAL A 63 0.48 2.11 2.55
C VAL A 63 1.71 1.61 3.29
N GLN A 64 1.53 0.88 4.39
CA GLN A 64 2.63 0.23 5.09
C GLN A 64 2.45 -1.28 5.09
N VAL A 65 3.57 -2.01 5.12
CA VAL A 65 3.58 -3.48 5.14
C VAL A 65 4.44 -3.99 6.28
N ALA A 66 3.95 -5.02 6.97
CA ALA A 66 4.71 -5.73 7.98
C ALA A 66 5.35 -6.96 7.34
N ILE A 67 6.68 -7.02 7.33
CA ILE A 67 7.45 -8.11 6.70
C ILE A 67 8.06 -8.97 7.80
N LYS A 68 7.78 -10.29 7.77
CA LYS A 68 8.46 -11.23 8.65
C LYS A 68 9.94 -11.35 8.27
N PRO A 69 10.83 -11.67 9.23
CA PRO A 69 12.20 -12.05 8.91
C PRO A 69 12.25 -13.21 7.90
N ILE A 70 13.32 -13.24 7.10
CA ILE A 70 13.52 -14.31 6.14
C ILE A 70 13.60 -15.67 6.83
N SER A 71 13.13 -16.71 6.14
CA SER A 71 12.93 -18.04 6.74
C SER A 71 14.23 -18.77 7.07
N THR A 72 15.32 -18.49 6.38
CA THR A 72 16.61 -19.18 6.55
C THR A 72 17.52 -18.38 7.46
N LEU A 73 18.03 -19.01 8.53
CA LEU A 73 18.86 -18.37 9.55
C LEU A 73 20.27 -18.97 9.54
N THR A 74 21.27 -18.16 9.88
CA THR A 74 22.65 -18.64 10.07
C THR A 74 22.76 -19.65 11.22
N LYS A 75 21.91 -19.51 12.25
CA LYS A 75 21.64 -20.57 13.23
C LYS A 75 20.32 -21.22 12.83
N PRO A 76 20.35 -22.39 12.17
CA PRO A 76 19.14 -23.01 11.65
C PRO A 76 18.12 -23.32 12.74
N LEU A 77 16.85 -23.35 12.34
CA LEU A 77 15.77 -23.85 13.20
C LEU A 77 15.72 -25.37 13.14
N ARG A 78 15.15 -25.99 14.18
CA ARG A 78 14.79 -27.41 14.10
C ARG A 78 13.72 -27.62 13.02
N SER A 79 13.86 -28.70 12.29
CA SER A 79 12.97 -29.16 11.23
C SER A 79 12.90 -30.70 11.25
N VAL A 80 12.37 -31.28 10.19
CA VAL A 80 12.21 -32.73 10.01
C VAL A 80 12.60 -33.09 8.59
N ASN A 81 13.37 -34.15 8.44
CA ASN A 81 13.67 -34.70 7.13
C ASN A 81 12.39 -35.30 6.52
N VAL A 82 11.98 -34.81 5.35
CA VAL A 82 10.70 -35.22 4.74
C VAL A 82 10.65 -36.68 4.30
N HIS A 83 11.81 -37.32 4.08
CA HIS A 83 11.92 -38.72 3.68
C HIS A 83 12.02 -39.67 4.88
N THR A 84 12.91 -39.38 5.83
CA THR A 84 13.15 -40.27 6.98
C THR A 84 12.20 -40.02 8.15
N LYS A 85 11.54 -38.85 8.18
CA LYS A 85 10.70 -38.37 9.30
C LYS A 85 11.47 -38.12 10.61
N GLU A 86 12.80 -38.11 10.55
CA GLU A 86 13.65 -37.86 11.71
C GLU A 86 13.95 -36.35 11.91
N PRO A 87 14.22 -35.90 13.15
CA PRO A 87 14.62 -34.53 13.42
C PRO A 87 15.88 -34.12 12.65
N GLU A 88 15.84 -32.97 11.96
CA GLU A 88 16.96 -32.41 11.20
C GLU A 88 17.01 -30.88 11.37
N GLN A 89 18.15 -30.24 11.12
CA GLN A 89 18.22 -28.78 11.06
C GLN A 89 17.64 -28.26 9.73
N ALA A 90 16.97 -27.12 9.77
CA ALA A 90 16.44 -26.48 8.56
C ALA A 90 17.57 -26.13 7.59
N HIS A 91 17.32 -26.32 6.29
CA HIS A 91 18.28 -25.97 5.27
C HIS A 91 18.50 -24.44 5.19
N LYS A 92 19.74 -24.04 4.91
CA LYS A 92 20.14 -22.63 4.79
C LYS A 92 20.38 -22.27 3.33
N GLU A 93 19.46 -21.51 2.75
CA GLU A 93 19.55 -21.05 1.35
C GLU A 93 20.22 -19.67 1.21
N ARG A 94 19.80 -18.70 2.03
CA ARG A 94 20.31 -17.32 1.92
C ARG A 94 21.04 -16.84 3.16
N THR A 95 21.83 -15.78 2.97
CA THR A 95 22.73 -15.19 3.97
C THR A 95 22.44 -13.73 4.29
N ASP A 96 21.53 -13.08 3.56
CA ASP A 96 21.09 -11.72 3.89
C ASP A 96 20.46 -11.68 5.29
N SER A 97 20.65 -10.59 6.02
CA SER A 97 20.04 -10.42 7.35
C SER A 97 18.64 -9.80 7.27
N THR A 98 18.35 -9.08 6.18
CA THR A 98 17.08 -8.38 5.98
C THR A 98 16.75 -8.21 4.50
N VAL A 99 15.46 -8.24 4.19
CA VAL A 99 14.89 -7.95 2.85
C VAL A 99 14.06 -6.67 2.83
N VAL A 100 13.92 -5.98 3.97
CA VAL A 100 12.96 -4.88 4.10
C VAL A 100 13.16 -3.78 3.05
N PRO A 101 14.40 -3.30 2.77
CA PRO A 101 14.60 -2.28 1.72
C PRO A 101 14.20 -2.75 0.32
N ALA A 102 14.58 -3.98 -0.05
CA ALA A 102 14.23 -4.55 -1.35
C ALA A 102 12.72 -4.78 -1.49
N ALA A 103 12.07 -5.21 -0.41
CA ALA A 103 10.62 -5.36 -0.35
C ALA A 103 9.88 -4.03 -0.47
N GLY A 104 10.49 -2.91 -0.05
CA GLY A 104 9.98 -1.55 -0.30
C GLY A 104 9.82 -1.28 -1.80
N VAL A 105 10.85 -1.55 -2.59
CA VAL A 105 10.81 -1.40 -4.06
C VAL A 105 9.74 -2.29 -4.70
N VAL A 106 9.61 -3.54 -4.23
CA VAL A 106 8.54 -4.44 -4.68
C VAL A 106 7.16 -3.88 -4.30
N GLY A 107 7.02 -3.34 -3.08
CA GLY A 107 5.81 -2.68 -2.60
C GLY A 107 5.40 -1.50 -3.48
N GLU A 108 6.33 -0.61 -3.82
CA GLU A 108 6.10 0.51 -4.73
C GLU A 108 5.60 0.04 -6.11
N ALA A 109 6.25 -0.96 -6.68
CA ALA A 109 5.84 -1.54 -7.96
C ALA A 109 4.43 -2.14 -7.90
N MET A 110 4.11 -2.89 -6.84
CA MET A 110 2.78 -3.47 -6.65
C MET A 110 1.70 -2.40 -6.43
N LEU A 111 2.03 -1.29 -5.74
CA LEU A 111 1.11 -0.17 -5.58
C LEU A 111 0.84 0.51 -6.91
N ALA A 112 1.89 0.76 -7.70
CA ALA A 112 1.79 1.37 -9.02
C ALA A 112 0.90 0.55 -9.97
N LEU A 113 1.01 -0.79 -9.96
CA LEU A 113 0.15 -1.65 -10.76
C LEU A 113 -1.34 -1.54 -10.37
N VAL A 114 -1.64 -1.49 -9.07
CA VAL A 114 -3.02 -1.32 -8.59
C VAL A 114 -3.57 0.06 -8.96
N LEU A 115 -2.77 1.11 -8.77
CA LEU A 115 -3.17 2.48 -9.14
C LEU A 115 -3.38 2.60 -10.65
N ALA A 116 -2.48 2.06 -11.47
CA ALA A 116 -2.62 2.06 -12.93
C ALA A 116 -3.89 1.33 -13.38
N ARG A 117 -4.23 0.20 -12.74
CA ARG A 117 -5.49 -0.51 -13.00
C ARG A 117 -6.71 0.36 -12.65
N ALA A 118 -6.72 0.99 -11.48
CA ALA A 118 -7.82 1.87 -11.06
C ALA A 118 -7.97 3.09 -11.99
N TYR A 119 -6.85 3.67 -12.45
CA TYR A 119 -6.85 4.74 -13.45
C TYR A 119 -7.48 4.27 -14.76
N ARG A 120 -7.06 3.10 -15.27
CA ARG A 120 -7.61 2.56 -16.52
C ARG A 120 -9.10 2.21 -16.40
N GLU A 121 -9.53 1.69 -15.25
CA GLU A 121 -10.95 1.40 -15.00
C GLU A 121 -11.80 2.68 -14.97
N LYS A 122 -11.28 3.77 -14.40
CA LYS A 122 -11.99 5.06 -14.32
C LYS A 122 -11.99 5.83 -15.64
N PHE A 123 -10.87 5.83 -16.36
CA PHE A 123 -10.63 6.73 -17.50
C PHE A 123 -10.65 6.03 -18.87
N GLY A 124 -10.61 4.70 -18.92
CA GLY A 124 -10.59 3.93 -20.17
C GLY A 124 -9.32 4.19 -20.99
N GLY A 125 -9.48 4.23 -22.31
CA GLY A 125 -8.43 4.55 -23.28
C GLY A 125 -7.60 3.34 -23.74
N ASP A 126 -7.27 3.33 -25.03
CA ASP A 126 -6.38 2.35 -25.64
C ASP A 126 -5.01 2.97 -25.99
N HIS A 127 -4.94 4.30 -26.15
CA HIS A 127 -3.70 5.07 -26.24
C HIS A 127 -3.49 5.96 -25.01
N ILE A 128 -2.23 6.25 -24.66
CA ILE A 128 -1.91 7.09 -23.49
C ILE A 128 -2.52 8.49 -23.60
N ASP A 129 -2.67 9.00 -24.82
CA ASP A 129 -3.25 10.34 -25.04
C ASP A 129 -4.77 10.37 -24.80
N ASP A 130 -5.48 9.25 -25.03
CA ASP A 130 -6.90 9.12 -24.68
C ASP A 130 -7.07 9.22 -23.16
N VAL A 131 -6.22 8.51 -22.42
CA VAL A 131 -6.21 8.52 -20.95
C VAL A 131 -5.91 9.94 -20.44
N ARG A 132 -4.91 10.60 -21.01
CA ARG A 132 -4.54 11.99 -20.64
C ARG A 132 -5.69 12.96 -20.90
N ALA A 133 -6.35 12.86 -22.06
CA ALA A 133 -7.50 13.69 -22.39
C ALA A 133 -8.65 13.49 -21.39
N ALA A 134 -8.98 12.24 -21.06
CA ALA A 134 -10.01 11.90 -20.09
C ALA A 134 -9.68 12.42 -18.67
N VAL A 135 -8.43 12.29 -18.23
CA VAL A 135 -7.97 12.82 -16.93
C VAL A 135 -8.07 14.35 -16.89
N ASN A 136 -7.65 15.03 -17.95
CA ASN A 136 -7.72 16.49 -18.02
C ASN A 136 -9.17 16.99 -18.03
N ALA A 137 -10.05 16.35 -18.79
CA ALA A 137 -11.48 16.66 -18.79
C ALA A 137 -12.10 16.42 -17.40
N TYR A 138 -11.72 15.34 -16.72
CA TYR A 138 -12.17 15.07 -15.35
C TYR A 138 -11.72 16.15 -14.37
N ARG A 139 -10.45 16.57 -14.43
CA ARG A 139 -9.89 17.65 -13.60
C ARG A 139 -10.61 18.98 -13.84
N ALA A 140 -10.72 19.41 -15.09
CA ALA A 140 -11.46 20.63 -15.45
C ALA A 140 -12.91 20.61 -14.95
N ARG A 141 -13.58 19.45 -14.99
CA ARG A 141 -14.93 19.32 -14.47
C ARG A 141 -15.00 19.49 -12.95
N ILE A 142 -14.09 18.89 -12.19
CA ILE A 142 -14.11 19.00 -10.72
C ILE A 142 -13.62 20.37 -10.25
N ASP A 143 -12.68 21.00 -10.95
CA ASP A 143 -12.20 22.35 -10.64
C ASP A 143 -13.28 23.40 -10.93
N ALA A 144 -14.15 23.18 -11.93
CA ALA A 144 -15.27 24.07 -12.21
C ALA A 144 -16.40 24.01 -11.17
N HIS A 145 -16.39 23.00 -10.28
CA HIS A 145 -17.44 22.76 -9.28
C HIS A 145 -16.92 22.70 -7.83
N GLY A 146 -15.61 22.89 -7.62
CA GLY A 146 -14.94 22.88 -6.32
C GLY A 146 -14.38 24.25 -6.00
#